data_AF-A0A7W1ICP2-F1
#
_entry.id   AF-A0A7W1ICP2-F1
#
_cell.length_a   1.000
_cell.length_b   1.000
_cell.length_c   1.000
_cell.angle_alpha   90.00
_cell.angle_beta   90.00
_cell.angle_gamma   90.00
#
_symmetry.space_group_name_H-M   'P 1'
#
loop_
_entity.id
_entity.type
_entity.pdbx_description
1 polymer ?
#
loop_
_entity_poly.entity_id
_entity_poly.type
_entity_poly.pdbx_seq_one_letter_code
_entity_poly.pdbx_strand_id
1 'polypeptide(L)'
;MDPVERITRAVLYEGYILWPYRRSALKNRQRWTFGGVFPRSYSEAGHADDPWRMRTECLLEAPAGAMVNVELRFLQVTARQAMQATEGGVAPVDRLVVGADEYLTWEEATERSVRVPPIDVSGAEVSVCLPLSIPADRATETIAADDGSPAGALVRAWRQLEGEIAVVVTPVGPGLFSVAVAISNTTPWSGGERGEAVKQALISAHMVLRTSKGAFVSLTDPPAELREAAARCRNAGTWPVLVGETGDRTTVLSSPIILPDYPEIAPESPGDLFDGGEIDQLLILNVLSLTDDEKREMRASDPRARQILDRCASLTPDQLMRLCGSIRELGSVAG
;
A
#
# COMPACT_ATOMS: atom_id res chain seq x y z
N MET A 1 -11.10 13.78 -2.98
CA MET A 1 -10.22 12.90 -2.18
C MET A 1 -9.03 13.74 -1.79
N ASP A 2 -8.64 13.71 -0.51
CA ASP A 2 -7.42 14.37 0.00
C ASP A 2 -6.21 14.00 -0.88
N PRO A 3 -5.41 14.97 -1.39
CA PRO A 3 -4.19 14.68 -2.17
C PRO A 3 -3.26 13.68 -1.49
N VAL A 4 -3.12 13.76 -0.16
CA VAL A 4 -2.31 12.81 0.61
C VAL A 4 -2.90 11.40 0.54
N GLU A 5 -4.22 11.27 0.64
CA GLU A 5 -4.90 9.98 0.52
C GLU A 5 -4.72 9.36 -0.88
N ARG A 6 -4.74 10.20 -1.92
CA ARG A 6 -4.47 9.74 -3.30
C ARG A 6 -3.06 9.18 -3.44
N ILE A 7 -2.04 9.94 -3.00
CA ILE A 7 -0.64 9.52 -3.05
C ILE A 7 -0.44 8.25 -2.23
N THR A 8 -0.91 8.25 -0.98
CA THR A 8 -0.76 7.10 -0.06
C THR A 8 -1.37 5.85 -0.67
N ARG A 9 -2.55 5.95 -1.29
CA ARG A 9 -3.20 4.81 -1.94
C ARG A 9 -2.50 4.37 -3.22
N ALA A 10 -2.02 5.31 -4.03
CA ALA A 10 -1.29 4.99 -5.25
C ALA A 10 -0.03 4.16 -4.93
N VAL A 11 0.77 4.64 -3.98
CA VAL A 11 2.03 4.00 -3.57
C VAL A 11 1.79 2.70 -2.78
N LEU A 12 0.69 2.60 -2.01
CA LEU A 12 0.34 1.37 -1.28
C LEU A 12 0.25 0.14 -2.18
N TYR A 13 -0.20 0.33 -3.42
CA TYR A 13 -0.36 -0.75 -4.37
C TYR A 13 0.71 -0.78 -5.46
N GLU A 14 1.66 0.13 -5.42
CA GLU A 14 2.79 0.11 -6.33
C GLU A 14 3.58 -1.19 -6.10
N GLY A 15 3.74 -1.97 -7.17
CA GLY A 15 4.33 -3.31 -7.12
C GLY A 15 3.43 -4.43 -6.59
N TYR A 16 2.15 -4.19 -6.25
CA TYR A 16 1.22 -5.21 -5.71
C TYR A 16 0.80 -6.25 -6.77
N ILE A 17 0.27 -5.79 -7.90
CA ILE A 17 0.05 -6.61 -9.10
C ILE A 17 0.85 -5.97 -10.21
N LEU A 18 1.68 -6.77 -10.86
CA LEU A 18 2.55 -6.29 -11.91
C LEU A 18 1.91 -6.55 -13.25
N TRP A 19 2.18 -5.65 -14.20
CA TRP A 19 1.84 -5.90 -15.59
C TRP A 19 2.49 -7.22 -16.07
N PRO A 20 1.77 -8.08 -16.82
CA PRO A 20 0.36 -7.94 -17.23
C PRO A 20 -0.56 -8.42 -16.10
N TYR A 21 -1.48 -7.57 -15.63
CA TYR A 21 -2.26 -7.69 -14.38
C TYR A 21 -3.26 -8.87 -14.30
N ARG A 22 -2.78 -10.09 -14.53
CA ARG A 22 -3.56 -11.33 -14.58
C ARG A 22 -2.88 -12.43 -13.76
N ARG A 23 -3.69 -13.35 -13.23
CA ARG A 23 -3.26 -14.51 -12.42
C ARG A 23 -2.21 -15.37 -13.14
N SER A 24 -2.39 -15.62 -14.44
CA SER A 24 -1.52 -16.51 -15.21
C SER A 24 -0.11 -15.95 -15.45
N ALA A 25 0.09 -14.63 -15.32
CA ALA A 25 1.37 -13.97 -15.59
C ALA A 25 2.46 -14.40 -14.61
N LEU A 26 3.64 -14.75 -15.13
CA LEU A 26 4.76 -15.27 -14.33
C LEU A 26 5.12 -14.36 -13.15
N LYS A 27 5.13 -13.04 -13.37
CA LYS A 27 5.43 -12.02 -12.35
C LYS A 27 4.38 -11.94 -11.23
N ASN A 28 3.16 -12.42 -11.47
CA ASN A 28 2.08 -12.43 -10.49
C ASN A 28 1.92 -13.80 -9.81
N ARG A 29 2.53 -14.86 -10.35
CA ARG A 29 2.61 -16.17 -9.68
C ARG A 29 3.50 -16.14 -8.44
N GLN A 30 4.51 -15.26 -8.42
CA GLN A 30 5.33 -14.97 -7.24
C GLN A 30 5.19 -13.49 -6.91
N ARG A 31 4.54 -13.17 -5.79
CA ARG A 31 4.34 -11.78 -5.38
C ARG A 31 5.68 -11.14 -4.99
N TRP A 32 6.01 -10.02 -5.62
CA TRP A 32 6.99 -9.10 -5.06
C TRP A 32 6.36 -8.36 -3.87
N THR A 33 6.99 -8.47 -2.70
CA THR A 33 6.47 -7.95 -1.44
C THR A 33 7.38 -6.84 -0.93
N PHE A 34 7.45 -5.74 -1.67
CA PHE A 34 8.12 -4.53 -1.19
C PHE A 34 7.51 -4.09 0.14
N GLY A 35 8.35 -3.67 1.09
CA GLY A 35 7.90 -3.28 2.43
C GLY A 35 7.19 -4.36 3.22
N GLY A 36 7.46 -5.64 2.94
CA GLY A 36 6.91 -6.76 3.70
C GLY A 36 7.47 -6.82 5.13
N VAL A 37 6.58 -6.89 6.12
CA VAL A 37 6.94 -7.17 7.53
C VAL A 37 6.41 -8.57 7.88
N PHE A 38 7.30 -9.54 7.89
CA PHE A 38 7.01 -10.98 8.02
C PHE A 38 6.96 -11.46 9.46
N PRO A 39 6.35 -12.62 9.75
CA PRO A 39 6.39 -13.21 11.09
C PRO A 39 7.82 -13.35 11.61
N ARG A 40 8.07 -12.90 12.85
CA ARG A 40 9.40 -12.90 13.46
C ARG A 40 10.16 -14.22 13.33
N SER A 41 9.53 -15.34 13.71
CA SER A 41 10.20 -16.63 13.67
C SER A 41 10.46 -17.14 12.25
N TYR A 42 9.73 -16.66 11.24
CA TYR A 42 10.07 -16.91 9.83
C TYR A 42 11.35 -16.16 9.46
N SER A 43 11.42 -14.86 9.72
CA SER A 43 12.60 -14.03 9.41
C SER A 43 13.86 -14.53 10.12
N GLU A 44 13.75 -14.83 11.43
CA GLU A 44 14.86 -15.32 12.25
C GLU A 44 15.31 -16.75 11.88
N ALA A 45 14.49 -17.54 11.16
CA ALA A 45 14.84 -18.89 10.70
C ALA A 45 15.75 -18.93 9.46
N GLY A 46 16.37 -17.80 9.08
CA GLY A 46 17.30 -17.71 7.96
C GLY A 46 16.78 -16.93 6.75
N HIS A 47 15.64 -16.26 6.87
CA HIS A 47 15.03 -15.44 5.83
C HIS A 47 15.28 -13.95 6.08
N ALA A 48 16.56 -13.56 6.12
CA ALA A 48 16.96 -12.18 6.45
C ALA A 48 16.44 -11.12 5.47
N ASP A 49 16.21 -11.49 4.20
CA ASP A 49 15.65 -10.62 3.16
C ASP A 49 14.15 -10.32 3.34
N ASP A 50 13.47 -11.08 4.21
CA ASP A 50 12.07 -10.91 4.58
C ASP A 50 12.02 -10.41 6.04
N PRO A 51 12.24 -9.11 6.31
CA PRO A 51 12.38 -8.61 7.67
C PRO A 51 11.07 -8.69 8.45
N TRP A 52 11.17 -8.85 9.77
CA TRP A 52 10.01 -8.84 10.68
C TRP A 52 9.77 -7.50 11.36
N ARG A 53 10.61 -6.50 11.03
CA ARG A 53 10.55 -5.14 11.56
C ARG A 53 10.71 -4.11 10.47
N MET A 54 10.02 -2.99 10.64
CA MET A 54 10.20 -1.77 9.88
C MET A 54 10.30 -0.60 10.86
N ARG A 55 11.13 0.40 10.55
CA ARG A 55 11.29 1.59 11.39
C ARG A 55 11.32 2.86 10.55
N THR A 56 10.50 3.83 10.95
CA THR A 56 10.52 5.21 10.47
C THR A 56 11.01 6.12 11.59
N GLU A 57 11.83 7.10 11.29
CA GLU A 57 12.22 8.17 12.19
C GLU A 57 12.30 9.49 11.42
N CYS A 58 11.59 10.50 11.91
CA CYS A 58 11.55 11.83 11.32
C CYS A 58 11.67 12.92 12.40
N LEU A 59 12.04 14.12 12.00
CA LEU A 59 12.08 15.27 12.89
C LEU A 59 10.80 16.10 12.78
N LEU A 60 10.39 16.68 13.90
CA LEU A 60 9.23 17.53 14.04
C LEU A 60 9.62 18.82 14.77
N GLU A 61 9.43 19.95 14.11
CA GLU A 61 9.41 21.26 14.75
C GLU A 61 7.99 21.49 15.30
N ALA A 62 7.85 21.65 16.61
CA ALA A 62 6.54 21.79 17.22
C ALA A 62 6.56 22.63 18.49
N PRO A 63 5.51 23.47 18.72
CA PRO A 63 5.27 24.04 20.03
C PRO A 63 4.81 22.96 21.02
N ALA A 64 4.93 23.25 22.32
CA ALA A 64 4.34 22.41 23.35
C ALA A 64 2.82 22.24 23.12
N GLY A 65 2.31 21.03 23.31
CA GLY A 65 0.88 20.72 23.10
C GLY A 65 0.49 20.46 21.64
N ALA A 66 1.47 20.34 20.73
CA ALA A 66 1.22 19.81 19.40
C ALA A 66 0.97 18.30 19.47
N MET A 67 0.07 17.80 18.62
CA MET A 67 -0.23 16.37 18.57
C MET A 67 0.40 15.72 17.34
N VAL A 68 0.84 14.48 17.48
CA VAL A 68 1.24 13.60 16.38
C VAL A 68 0.26 12.44 16.28
N ASN A 69 -0.25 12.22 15.07
CA ASN A 69 -1.08 11.08 14.72
C ASN A 69 -0.27 10.14 13.85
N VAL A 70 -0.34 8.84 14.14
CA VAL A 70 0.35 7.80 13.36
C VAL A 70 -0.69 6.81 12.85
N GLU A 71 -0.65 6.52 11.56
CA GLU A 71 -1.48 5.52 10.91
C GLU A 71 -0.60 4.54 10.15
N LEU A 72 -0.69 3.26 10.52
CA LEU A 72 -0.15 2.15 9.75
C LEU A 72 -1.15 1.76 8.68
N ARG A 73 -0.69 1.67 7.43
CA ARG A 73 -1.44 1.09 6.31
C ARG A 73 -0.64 -0.02 5.66
N PHE A 74 -1.32 -1.11 5.30
CA PHE A 74 -0.69 -2.23 4.63
C PHE A 74 -1.72 -3.07 3.89
N LEU A 75 -1.24 -3.98 3.05
CA LEU A 75 -2.01 -4.99 2.37
C LEU A 75 -1.87 -6.32 3.11
N GLN A 76 -3.00 -6.96 3.39
CA GLN A 76 -3.06 -8.32 3.91
C GLN A 76 -3.50 -9.27 2.79
N VAL A 77 -2.84 -10.42 2.63
CA VAL A 77 -3.30 -11.43 1.66
C VAL A 77 -4.61 -12.05 2.15
N THR A 78 -5.57 -12.10 1.23
CA THR A 78 -6.87 -12.71 1.45
C THR A 78 -7.08 -13.78 0.38
N ALA A 79 -7.31 -15.02 0.81
CA ALA A 79 -7.65 -16.11 -0.09
C ALA A 79 -9.11 -16.00 -0.49
N ARG A 80 -9.37 -15.78 -1.78
CA ARG A 80 -10.71 -15.77 -2.37
C ARG A 80 -10.99 -17.11 -3.05
N GLN A 81 -12.01 -17.80 -2.57
CA GLN A 81 -12.52 -19.05 -3.11
C GLN A 81 -13.87 -18.79 -3.80
N ALA A 82 -13.95 -19.08 -5.10
CA ALA A 82 -15.22 -19.16 -5.80
C ALA A 82 -15.93 -20.46 -5.42
N MET A 83 -17.23 -20.37 -5.18
CA MET A 83 -18.11 -21.45 -4.76
C MET A 83 -19.29 -21.53 -5.73
N GLN A 84 -19.57 -22.70 -6.28
CA GLN A 84 -20.72 -22.94 -7.16
C GLN A 84 -21.90 -23.48 -6.35
N ALA A 85 -23.11 -22.98 -6.62
CA ALA A 85 -24.33 -23.54 -6.06
C ALA A 85 -24.58 -24.95 -6.62
N THR A 86 -25.00 -25.86 -5.74
CA THR A 86 -25.31 -27.26 -6.05
C THR A 86 -26.62 -27.64 -5.37
N GLU A 87 -27.24 -28.76 -5.76
CA GLU A 87 -28.50 -29.23 -5.16
C GLU A 87 -28.45 -29.39 -3.63
N GLY A 88 -27.25 -29.57 -3.05
CA GLY A 88 -27.03 -29.76 -1.61
C GLY A 88 -26.28 -28.64 -0.88
N GLY A 89 -26.07 -27.47 -1.50
CA GLY A 89 -25.32 -26.37 -0.89
C GLY A 89 -24.37 -25.70 -1.87
N VAL A 90 -23.12 -25.46 -1.45
CA VAL A 90 -22.08 -24.84 -2.31
C VAL A 90 -20.81 -25.68 -2.35
N ALA A 91 -20.18 -25.76 -3.52
CA ALA A 91 -18.93 -26.50 -3.74
C ALA A 91 -17.81 -25.58 -4.23
N PRO A 92 -16.56 -25.73 -3.75
CA PRO A 92 -15.45 -24.91 -4.22
C PRO A 92 -15.10 -25.23 -5.68
N VAL A 93 -14.88 -24.19 -6.48
CA VAL A 93 -14.49 -24.28 -7.89
C VAL A 93 -13.32 -23.34 -8.17
N ASP A 94 -12.44 -23.68 -9.11
CA ASP A 94 -11.38 -22.75 -9.53
C ASP A 94 -11.96 -21.57 -10.33
N ARG A 95 -13.09 -21.79 -10.99
CA ARG A 95 -13.78 -20.84 -11.86
C ARG A 95 -15.29 -20.97 -11.71
N LEU A 96 -15.96 -19.86 -11.42
CA LEU A 96 -17.42 -19.72 -11.44
C LEU A 96 -17.83 -18.78 -12.57
N VAL A 97 -18.74 -19.23 -13.44
CA VAL A 97 -19.30 -18.42 -14.53
C VAL A 97 -20.78 -18.22 -14.26
N VAL A 98 -21.23 -16.97 -14.25
CA VAL A 98 -22.62 -16.58 -14.02
C VAL A 98 -23.01 -15.55 -15.08
N GLY A 99 -23.86 -15.93 -16.02
CA GLY A 99 -24.16 -15.09 -17.17
C GLY A 99 -22.90 -14.76 -17.98
N ALA A 100 -22.61 -13.47 -18.13
CA ALA A 100 -21.40 -12.98 -18.80
C ALA A 100 -20.20 -12.78 -17.83
N ASP A 101 -20.44 -12.87 -16.52
CA ASP A 101 -19.42 -12.63 -15.51
C ASP A 101 -18.67 -13.90 -15.14
N GLU A 102 -17.38 -13.71 -14.86
CA GLU A 102 -16.47 -14.77 -14.46
C GLU A 102 -15.77 -14.40 -13.16
N TYR A 103 -15.69 -15.38 -12.26
CA TYR A 103 -15.09 -15.26 -10.94
C TYR A 103 -14.07 -16.36 -10.73
N LEU A 104 -12.80 -15.98 -10.48
CA LEU A 104 -11.71 -16.93 -10.26
C LEU A 104 -11.40 -17.11 -8.77
N THR A 105 -11.03 -18.32 -8.39
CA THR A 105 -10.34 -18.59 -7.12
C THR A 105 -8.91 -18.08 -7.20
N TRP A 106 -8.52 -17.23 -6.26
CA TRP A 106 -7.24 -16.50 -6.29
C TRP A 106 -6.91 -15.92 -4.92
N GLU A 107 -5.65 -15.55 -4.70
CA GLU A 107 -5.27 -14.75 -3.55
C GLU A 107 -5.33 -13.28 -3.94
N GLU A 108 -6.13 -12.47 -3.27
CA GLU A 108 -6.18 -11.01 -3.45
C GLU A 108 -5.54 -10.31 -2.23
N ALA A 109 -5.71 -8.99 -2.13
CA ALA A 109 -5.24 -8.21 -0.98
C ALA A 109 -6.37 -7.35 -0.43
N THR A 110 -6.39 -7.28 0.90
CA THR A 110 -7.28 -6.42 1.66
C THR A 110 -6.46 -5.32 2.29
N GLU A 111 -6.84 -4.06 2.06
CA GLU A 111 -6.26 -2.91 2.76
C GLU A 111 -6.61 -2.98 4.25
N ARG A 112 -5.59 -2.80 5.09
CA ARG A 112 -5.73 -2.65 6.53
C ARG A 112 -5.17 -1.31 6.95
N SER A 113 -5.82 -0.68 7.92
CA SER A 113 -5.28 0.48 8.61
C SER A 113 -5.42 0.34 10.12
N VAL A 114 -4.40 0.80 10.84
CA VAL A 114 -4.38 0.84 12.31
C VAL A 114 -3.87 2.20 12.74
N ARG A 115 -4.66 2.89 13.56
CA ARG A 115 -4.35 4.22 14.05
C ARG A 115 -3.87 4.15 15.49
N VAL A 116 -2.77 4.84 15.76
CA VAL A 116 -2.30 5.08 17.12
C VAL A 116 -3.06 6.29 17.69
N PRO A 117 -3.51 6.25 18.95
CA PRO A 117 -4.07 7.42 19.63
C PRO A 117 -3.14 8.64 19.49
N PRO A 118 -3.68 9.85 19.34
CA PRO A 118 -2.87 11.05 19.19
C PRO A 118 -1.89 11.22 20.35
N ILE A 119 -0.62 11.45 20.04
CA ILE A 119 0.47 11.59 21.01
C ILE A 119 0.74 13.08 21.22
N ASP A 120 0.66 13.54 22.46
CA ASP A 120 1.04 14.90 22.83
C ASP A 120 2.55 15.03 22.85
N VAL A 121 3.05 15.96 22.04
CA VAL A 121 4.43 16.38 21.99
C VAL A 121 4.61 17.49 23.03
N SER A 122 4.61 17.08 24.30
CA SER A 122 5.04 17.90 25.42
C SER A 122 6.54 17.66 25.66
N GLY A 123 7.26 18.62 26.24
CA GLY A 123 8.74 18.64 26.26
C GLY A 123 9.47 17.48 26.96
N ALA A 124 8.78 16.43 27.41
CA ALA A 124 9.37 15.20 27.93
C ALA A 124 9.35 14.09 26.87
N GLU A 125 10.21 13.08 27.03
CA GLU A 125 10.12 11.88 26.20
C GLU A 125 8.81 11.14 26.45
N VAL A 126 8.14 10.74 25.37
CA VAL A 126 6.91 9.94 25.41
C VAL A 126 7.14 8.65 24.63
N SER A 127 6.76 7.52 25.23
CA SER A 127 6.78 6.22 24.57
C SER A 127 5.41 5.54 24.70
N VAL A 128 4.90 5.07 23.57
CA VAL A 128 3.62 4.37 23.46
C VAL A 128 3.85 3.09 22.66
N CYS A 129 3.29 1.97 23.13
CA CYS A 129 3.28 0.72 22.38
C CYS A 129 1.84 0.22 22.28
N LEU A 130 1.36 -0.01 21.06
CA LEU A 130 0.03 -0.55 20.79
C LEU A 130 0.13 -1.94 20.16
N PRO A 131 -0.73 -2.89 20.57
CA PRO A 131 -0.85 -4.16 19.87
C PRO A 131 -1.53 -3.96 18.52
N LEU A 132 -0.99 -4.61 17.50
CA LEU A 132 -1.67 -4.91 16.25
C LEU A 132 -2.33 -6.29 16.41
N SER A 133 -3.64 -6.36 16.28
CA SER A 133 -4.38 -7.64 16.31
C SER A 133 -5.47 -7.64 15.27
N ILE A 134 -5.37 -8.58 14.33
CA ILE A 134 -6.40 -8.86 13.33
C ILE A 134 -6.70 -10.36 13.44
N PRO A 135 -7.87 -10.76 13.96
CA PRO A 135 -8.22 -12.17 14.07
C PRO A 135 -8.37 -12.81 12.68
N ALA A 136 -8.09 -14.11 12.60
CA ALA A 136 -8.44 -14.90 11.42
C ALA A 136 -9.96 -14.92 11.27
N ASP A 137 -10.45 -14.65 10.08
CA ASP A 137 -11.89 -14.59 9.81
C ASP A 137 -12.15 -14.79 8.31
N ARG A 138 -13.45 -14.85 7.95
CA ARG A 138 -13.91 -14.98 6.57
C ARG A 138 -15.13 -14.13 6.30
N ALA A 139 -15.24 -13.65 5.06
CA ALA A 139 -16.42 -12.98 4.53
C ALA A 139 -16.98 -13.75 3.33
N THR A 140 -18.31 -13.82 3.22
CA THR A 140 -18.99 -14.48 2.10
C THR A 140 -19.83 -13.45 1.35
N GLU A 141 -19.64 -13.38 0.04
CA GLU A 141 -20.45 -12.59 -0.89
C GLU A 141 -21.24 -13.55 -1.78
N THR A 142 -22.58 -13.53 -1.69
CA THR A 142 -23.43 -14.37 -2.52
C THR A 142 -23.51 -13.82 -3.94
N ILE A 143 -23.41 -14.70 -4.94
CA ILE A 143 -23.57 -14.37 -6.36
C ILE A 143 -24.91 -14.94 -6.84
N ALA A 144 -25.77 -14.08 -7.36
CA ALA A 144 -27.05 -14.45 -7.95
C ALA A 144 -26.94 -14.51 -9.49
N ALA A 145 -27.73 -15.37 -10.12
CA ALA A 145 -27.95 -15.36 -11.57
C ALA A 145 -28.90 -14.22 -11.97
N ASP A 146 -29.05 -14.00 -13.28
CA ASP A 146 -29.91 -12.94 -13.85
C ASP A 146 -31.38 -13.06 -13.43
N ASP A 147 -31.83 -14.27 -13.13
CA ASP A 147 -33.18 -14.57 -12.63
C ASP A 147 -33.33 -14.42 -11.10
N GLY A 148 -32.27 -13.98 -10.40
CA GLY A 148 -32.22 -13.83 -8.96
C GLY A 148 -31.99 -15.12 -8.18
N SER A 149 -31.86 -16.27 -8.85
CA SER A 149 -31.54 -17.55 -8.20
C SER A 149 -30.07 -17.57 -7.72
N PRO A 150 -29.75 -18.33 -6.64
CA PRO A 150 -28.37 -18.40 -6.16
C PRO A 150 -27.49 -19.18 -7.16
N ALA A 151 -26.52 -18.50 -7.75
CA ALA A 151 -25.55 -19.11 -8.67
C ALA A 151 -24.29 -19.61 -7.95
N GLY A 152 -23.93 -18.96 -6.84
CA GLY A 152 -22.73 -19.31 -6.08
C GLY A 152 -22.38 -18.29 -5.01
N ALA A 153 -21.13 -18.28 -4.58
CA ALA A 153 -20.59 -17.29 -3.65
C ALA A 153 -19.08 -17.09 -3.83
N LEU A 154 -18.57 -15.96 -3.38
CA LEU A 154 -17.15 -15.70 -3.14
C LEU A 154 -16.88 -15.72 -1.65
N VAL A 155 -16.05 -16.66 -1.20
CA VAL A 155 -15.59 -16.73 0.19
C VAL A 155 -14.18 -16.17 0.27
N ARG A 156 -14.00 -15.11 1.05
CA ARG A 156 -12.71 -14.46 1.30
C ARG A 156 -12.26 -14.79 2.71
N ALA A 157 -11.12 -15.43 2.88
CA ALA A 157 -10.57 -15.78 4.17
C ALA A 157 -9.17 -15.18 4.35
N TRP A 158 -8.89 -14.65 5.53
CA TRP A 158 -7.57 -14.11 5.90
C TRP A 158 -7.06 -14.76 7.18
N ARG A 159 -5.73 -14.83 7.30
CA ARG A 159 -5.10 -15.36 8.51
C ARG A 159 -5.01 -14.30 9.60
N GLN A 160 -4.81 -14.77 10.82
CA GLN A 160 -4.56 -13.89 11.94
C GLN A 160 -3.24 -13.15 11.74
N LEU A 161 -3.21 -11.89 12.17
CA LEU A 161 -2.00 -11.08 12.31
C LEU A 161 -1.90 -10.57 13.74
N GLU A 162 -0.72 -10.71 14.31
CA GLU A 162 -0.32 -10.10 15.57
C GLU A 162 0.96 -9.28 15.37
N GLY A 163 1.07 -8.19 16.11
CA GLY A 163 2.22 -7.32 16.03
C GLY A 163 2.20 -6.22 17.08
N GLU A 164 3.17 -5.32 16.95
CA GLU A 164 3.33 -4.17 17.84
C GLU A 164 3.67 -2.94 17.00
N ILE A 165 3.06 -1.82 17.37
CA ILE A 165 3.39 -0.48 16.87
C ILE A 165 3.94 0.32 18.05
N ALA A 166 5.25 0.55 18.05
CA ALA A 166 5.93 1.33 19.07
C ALA A 166 6.24 2.73 18.53
N VAL A 167 5.81 3.76 19.25
CA VAL A 167 6.10 5.16 18.94
C VAL A 167 6.90 5.76 20.10
N VAL A 168 8.01 6.42 19.77
CA VAL A 168 8.85 7.15 20.72
C VAL A 168 9.01 8.57 20.19
N VAL A 169 8.70 9.54 21.03
CA VAL A 169 8.90 10.96 20.77
C VAL A 169 9.93 11.49 21.76
N THR A 170 11.10 11.87 21.27
CA THR A 170 12.22 12.33 22.09
C THR A 170 12.54 13.79 21.77
N PRO A 171 12.59 14.70 22.75
CA PRO A 171 13.10 16.05 22.55
C PRO A 171 14.58 16.02 22.16
N VAL A 172 14.94 16.68 21.06
CA VAL A 172 16.33 16.73 20.55
C VAL A 172 16.88 18.15 20.44
N GLY A 173 16.05 19.15 20.77
CA GLY A 173 16.42 20.56 20.86
C GLY A 173 15.21 21.42 21.26
N PRO A 174 15.39 22.73 21.45
CA PRO A 174 14.28 23.64 21.73
C PRO A 174 13.23 23.59 20.62
N GLY A 175 12.02 23.10 20.93
CA GLY A 175 10.92 22.98 19.96
C GLY A 175 11.15 21.92 18.86
N LEU A 176 12.16 21.06 19.00
CA LEU A 176 12.51 20.03 18.02
C LEU A 176 12.46 18.64 18.66
N PHE A 177 11.76 17.73 17.98
CA PHE A 177 11.52 16.37 18.45
C PHE A 177 11.90 15.36 17.38
N SER A 178 12.49 14.23 17.78
CA SER A 178 12.55 13.03 16.95
C SER A 178 11.30 12.20 17.22
N VAL A 179 10.61 11.78 16.16
CA VAL A 179 9.46 10.88 16.20
C VAL A 179 9.87 9.59 15.52
N ALA A 180 10.08 8.53 16.31
CA ALA A 180 10.41 7.21 15.83
C ALA A 180 9.20 6.28 15.95
N VAL A 181 8.85 5.60 14.86
CA VAL A 181 7.79 4.59 14.79
C VAL A 181 8.40 3.27 14.33
N ALA A 182 8.18 2.20 15.09
CA ALA A 182 8.62 0.86 14.74
C ALA A 182 7.43 -0.10 14.71
N ILE A 183 7.36 -0.92 13.67
CA ILE A 183 6.38 -2.00 13.53
C ILE A 183 7.12 -3.32 13.66
N SER A 184 6.59 -4.23 14.47
CA SER A 184 7.06 -5.61 14.55
C SER A 184 5.91 -6.56 14.26
N ASN A 185 6.13 -7.56 13.41
CA ASN A 185 5.17 -8.64 13.22
C ASN A 185 5.53 -9.82 14.13
N THR A 186 4.72 -10.01 15.16
CA THR A 186 4.89 -11.03 16.20
C THR A 186 3.96 -12.22 16.01
N THR A 187 3.26 -12.29 14.86
CA THR A 187 2.34 -13.37 14.52
C THR A 187 3.00 -14.73 14.74
N PRO A 188 2.38 -15.65 15.51
CA PRO A 188 2.87 -17.01 15.64
C PRO A 188 2.95 -17.69 14.27
N TRP A 189 4.11 -18.27 13.98
CA TRP A 189 4.38 -18.92 12.70
C TRP A 189 4.76 -20.39 12.91
N SER A 190 4.00 -21.28 12.28
CA SER A 190 4.12 -22.74 12.45
C SER A 190 5.07 -23.41 11.43
N GLY A 191 5.77 -22.62 10.61
CA GLY A 191 6.60 -23.13 9.53
C GLY A 191 5.85 -23.29 8.20
N GLY A 192 6.61 -23.51 7.13
CA GLY A 192 6.12 -23.55 5.76
C GLY A 192 7.03 -22.78 4.81
N GLU A 193 6.65 -22.75 3.54
CA GLU A 193 7.37 -21.98 2.52
C GLU A 193 7.03 -20.48 2.60
N ARG A 194 7.84 -19.65 1.92
CA ARG A 194 7.65 -18.19 1.86
C ARG A 194 6.22 -17.78 1.50
N GLY A 195 5.59 -18.48 0.55
CA GLY A 195 4.21 -18.18 0.14
C GLY A 195 3.19 -18.27 1.28
N GLU A 196 3.42 -19.17 2.24
CA GLU A 196 2.57 -19.30 3.42
C GLU A 196 2.88 -18.22 4.46
N ALA A 197 4.15 -17.78 4.58
CA ALA A 197 4.55 -16.67 5.44
C ALA A 197 3.99 -15.33 4.96
N VAL A 198 3.92 -15.11 3.64
CA VAL A 198 3.32 -13.92 3.01
C VAL A 198 1.85 -13.74 3.44
N LYS A 199 1.12 -14.82 3.72
CA LYS A 199 -0.29 -14.76 4.21
C LYS A 199 -0.43 -14.20 5.63
N GLN A 200 0.68 -14.16 6.37
CA GLN A 200 0.77 -13.61 7.71
C GLN A 200 1.77 -12.43 7.76
N ALA A 201 2.07 -11.81 6.62
CA ALA A 201 2.91 -10.62 6.53
C ALA A 201 2.06 -9.35 6.37
N LEU A 202 2.60 -8.22 6.82
CA LEU A 202 2.09 -6.90 6.45
C LEU A 202 2.78 -6.51 5.14
N ILE A 203 2.10 -6.61 4.01
CA ILE A 203 2.69 -6.33 2.70
C ILE A 203 2.55 -4.84 2.40
N SER A 204 3.56 -4.23 1.78
CA SER A 204 3.52 -2.82 1.42
C SER A 204 3.19 -1.95 2.64
N ALA A 205 3.89 -2.17 3.75
CA ALA A 205 3.63 -1.43 4.98
C ALA A 205 4.10 0.02 4.83
N HIS A 206 3.19 0.96 5.11
CA HIS A 206 3.39 2.41 5.04
C HIS A 206 3.00 3.07 6.35
N MET A 207 3.80 4.05 6.78
CA MET A 207 3.43 4.94 7.90
C MET A 207 2.95 6.28 7.36
N VAL A 208 1.81 6.76 7.86
CA VAL A 208 1.37 8.15 7.67
C VAL A 208 1.45 8.84 9.01
N LEU A 209 2.27 9.89 9.10
CA LEU A 209 2.42 10.71 10.28
C LEU A 209 1.84 12.09 10.00
N ARG A 210 0.96 12.58 10.89
CA ARG A 210 0.31 13.89 10.75
C ARG A 210 0.44 14.69 12.04
N THR A 211 0.67 15.99 11.91
CA THR A 211 0.64 16.92 13.03
C THR A 211 -0.40 18.01 12.84
N SER A 212 -0.95 18.53 13.94
CA SER A 212 -1.96 19.60 13.92
C SER A 212 -1.38 21.01 14.01
N LYS A 213 -0.21 21.17 14.65
CA LYS A 213 0.40 22.49 14.95
C LYS A 213 1.92 22.52 14.77
N GLY A 214 2.52 21.40 14.33
CA GLY A 214 3.95 21.31 14.05
C GLY A 214 4.25 21.30 12.54
N ALA A 215 5.53 21.18 12.23
CA ALA A 215 6.06 21.04 10.89
C ALA A 215 7.15 19.96 10.87
N PHE A 216 6.93 18.90 10.11
CA PHE A 216 7.95 17.88 9.87
C PHE A 216 9.10 18.45 9.05
N VAL A 217 10.32 17.99 9.31
CA VAL A 217 11.51 18.39 8.57
C VAL A 217 11.74 17.41 7.43
N SER A 218 12.02 17.93 6.23
CA SER A 218 12.50 17.10 5.13
C SER A 218 13.79 16.39 5.55
N LEU A 219 13.86 15.07 5.36
CA LEU A 219 15.11 14.34 5.53
C LEU A 219 15.94 14.32 4.22
N THR A 220 15.31 14.63 3.09
CA THR A 220 15.94 14.66 1.77
C THR A 220 16.67 15.98 1.55
N ASP A 221 16.04 17.10 1.90
CA ASP A 221 16.63 18.45 1.84
C ASP A 221 16.37 19.21 3.16
N PRO A 222 17.03 18.81 4.27
CA PRO A 222 16.86 19.46 5.55
C PRO A 222 17.47 20.88 5.55
N PRO A 223 16.84 21.85 6.26
CA PRO A 223 17.44 23.15 6.55
C PRO A 223 18.85 23.01 7.12
N ALA A 224 19.72 23.99 6.84
CA ALA A 224 21.15 23.91 7.19
C ALA A 224 21.40 23.63 8.67
N GLU A 225 20.62 24.25 9.56
CA GLU A 225 20.73 24.06 11.02
C GLU A 225 20.33 22.65 11.48
N LEU A 226 19.50 21.94 10.69
CA LEU A 226 18.91 20.65 11.07
C LEU A 226 19.57 19.45 10.37
N ARG A 227 20.54 19.68 9.47
CA ARG A 227 21.25 18.62 8.73
C ARG A 227 21.85 17.55 9.63
N GLU A 228 22.50 17.94 10.72
CA GLU A 228 23.07 16.95 11.65
C GLU A 228 22.01 16.15 12.39
N ALA A 229 20.89 16.77 12.76
CA ALA A 229 19.78 16.08 13.40
C ALA A 229 19.12 15.10 12.42
N ALA A 230 18.89 15.53 11.17
CA ALA A 230 18.29 14.71 10.12
C ALA A 230 19.18 13.49 9.79
N ALA A 231 20.50 13.68 9.72
CA ALA A 231 21.47 12.60 9.51
C ALA A 231 21.53 11.57 10.65
N ARG A 232 21.03 11.91 11.84
CA ARG A 232 20.92 10.99 12.98
C ARG A 232 19.68 10.11 12.93
N CYS A 233 18.63 10.50 12.18
CA CYS A 233 17.45 9.66 12.00
C CYS A 233 17.83 8.29 11.42
N ARG A 234 17.14 7.24 11.87
CA ARG A 234 17.36 5.86 11.41
C ARG A 234 16.06 5.28 10.87
N ASN A 235 16.04 5.10 9.55
CA ASN A 235 14.97 4.45 8.82
C ASN A 235 15.42 3.07 8.34
N ALA A 236 14.55 2.07 8.44
CA ALA A 236 14.82 0.70 8.03
C ALA A 236 13.62 0.13 7.26
N GLY A 237 13.86 -0.21 5.99
CA GLY A 237 12.83 -0.73 5.07
C GLY A 237 11.84 0.32 4.58
N THR A 238 12.12 1.61 4.78
CA THR A 238 11.20 2.71 4.45
C THR A 238 11.92 4.04 4.30
N TRP A 239 11.30 4.98 3.60
CA TRP A 239 11.78 6.33 3.31
C TRP A 239 10.67 7.35 3.63
N PRO A 240 10.81 8.15 4.70
CA PRO A 240 9.87 9.22 5.02
C PRO A 240 10.06 10.43 4.11
N VAL A 241 8.97 10.87 3.49
CA VAL A 241 8.91 12.06 2.64
C VAL A 241 7.74 12.96 3.04
N LEU A 242 7.88 14.26 2.81
CA LEU A 242 6.78 15.21 2.96
C LEU A 242 5.73 14.98 1.87
N VAL A 243 4.45 15.06 2.23
CA VAL A 243 3.33 14.89 1.29
C VAL A 243 2.27 15.96 1.53
N GLY A 244 1.65 16.42 0.45
CA GLY A 244 0.73 17.55 0.46
C GLY A 244 1.08 18.54 -0.66
N GLU A 245 0.59 19.77 -0.55
CA GLU A 245 1.05 20.86 -1.41
C GLU A 245 2.49 21.23 -1.06
N THR A 246 3.28 21.68 -2.05
CA THR A 246 4.67 22.10 -1.79
C THR A 246 4.70 23.18 -0.72
N GLY A 247 5.49 22.95 0.34
CA GLY A 247 5.56 23.81 1.52
C GLY A 247 4.65 23.40 2.68
N ASP A 248 3.67 22.51 2.45
CA ASP A 248 2.93 21.87 3.54
C ASP A 248 3.85 20.87 4.26
N ARG A 249 4.07 21.10 5.55
CA ARG A 249 4.96 20.26 6.39
C ARG A 249 4.17 19.51 7.45
N THR A 250 2.85 19.42 7.32
CA THR A 250 1.99 18.80 8.34
C THR A 250 1.92 17.28 8.24
N THR A 251 2.31 16.70 7.10
CA THR A 251 2.20 15.26 6.86
C THR A 251 3.47 14.66 6.27
N VAL A 252 3.83 13.48 6.79
CA VAL A 252 4.89 12.61 6.26
C VAL A 252 4.27 11.28 5.85
N LEU A 253 4.66 10.80 4.67
CA LEU A 253 4.45 9.42 4.22
C LEU A 253 5.79 8.69 4.27
N SER A 254 5.86 7.62 5.05
CA SER A 254 7.00 6.69 5.03
C SER A 254 6.62 5.48 4.20
N SER A 255 7.25 5.35 3.04
CA SER A 255 6.98 4.29 2.05
C SER A 255 8.17 3.35 1.91
N PRO A 256 7.97 2.05 1.61
CA PRO A 256 9.05 1.15 1.20
C PRO A 256 9.59 1.43 -0.21
N ILE A 257 9.03 2.42 -0.90
CA ILE A 257 9.48 2.91 -2.20
C ILE A 257 10.07 4.30 -1.99
N ILE A 258 11.19 4.57 -2.67
CA ILE A 258 11.90 5.84 -2.57
C ILE A 258 11.14 6.87 -3.40
N LEU A 259 10.68 7.93 -2.74
CA LEU A 259 9.97 9.04 -3.34
C LEU A 259 10.75 10.34 -3.09
N PRO A 260 10.58 11.38 -3.92
CA PRO A 260 10.95 12.73 -3.53
C PRO A 260 9.94 13.29 -2.52
N ASP A 261 10.29 14.39 -1.86
CA ASP A 261 9.29 15.20 -1.15
C ASP A 261 8.28 15.77 -2.13
N TYR A 262 7.04 15.90 -1.66
CA TYR A 262 5.90 16.35 -2.46
C TYR A 262 5.73 15.54 -3.74
N PRO A 263 5.63 14.19 -3.65
CA PRO A 263 5.43 13.36 -4.82
C PRO A 263 4.09 13.71 -5.46
N GLU A 264 4.08 13.90 -6.77
CA GLU A 264 2.88 14.20 -7.54
C GLU A 264 2.52 12.99 -8.41
N ILE A 265 1.23 12.68 -8.48
CA ILE A 265 0.70 11.78 -9.52
C ILE A 265 0.54 12.63 -10.78
N ALA A 266 1.15 12.21 -11.89
CA ALA A 266 1.09 12.96 -13.15
C ALA A 266 -0.36 13.33 -13.52
N PRO A 267 -0.66 14.59 -13.88
CA PRO A 267 -2.02 15.04 -14.18
C PRO A 267 -2.62 14.37 -15.41
N GLU A 268 -1.78 13.87 -16.32
CA GLU A 268 -2.17 13.09 -17.49
C GLU A 268 -2.55 11.65 -17.13
N SER A 269 -2.14 11.14 -15.97
CA SER A 269 -2.50 9.81 -15.48
C SER A 269 -4.01 9.75 -15.22
N PRO A 270 -4.77 8.88 -15.92
CA PRO A 270 -6.23 8.86 -15.80
C PRO A 270 -6.75 8.31 -14.44
N GLY A 271 -5.87 8.17 -13.44
CA GLY A 271 -6.13 7.75 -12.07
C GLY A 271 -5.08 6.74 -11.60
N ASP A 272 -5.17 6.26 -10.36
CA ASP A 272 -4.22 5.28 -9.77
C ASP A 272 -4.04 4.04 -10.67
N LEU A 273 -2.96 3.96 -11.46
CA LEU A 273 -2.60 2.86 -12.35
C LEU A 273 -1.47 1.97 -11.81
N PHE A 274 -1.15 2.11 -10.51
CA PHE A 274 -0.03 1.44 -9.82
C PHE A 274 1.36 1.77 -10.38
N ASP A 275 1.47 2.88 -11.11
CA ASP A 275 2.72 3.46 -11.59
C ASP A 275 2.46 4.95 -11.84
N GLY A 276 2.97 5.83 -10.96
CA GLY A 276 2.61 7.26 -10.94
C GLY A 276 3.40 8.14 -11.91
N GLY A 277 4.34 7.58 -12.69
CA GLY A 277 5.25 8.36 -13.53
C GLY A 277 5.66 7.66 -14.82
N GLU A 278 5.59 8.40 -15.94
CA GLU A 278 6.12 8.14 -17.30
C GLU A 278 5.74 6.81 -18.03
N ILE A 279 5.40 5.73 -17.32
CA ILE A 279 5.09 4.40 -17.88
C ILE A 279 3.57 4.23 -18.15
N ASP A 280 2.75 5.23 -17.83
CA ASP A 280 1.29 5.16 -17.94
C ASP A 280 0.79 4.87 -19.36
N GLN A 281 1.33 5.56 -20.38
CA GLN A 281 0.79 5.40 -21.73
C GLN A 281 1.07 4.00 -22.30
N LEU A 282 2.30 3.51 -22.17
CA LEU A 282 2.69 2.20 -22.69
C LEU A 282 1.92 1.10 -21.95
N LEU A 283 1.73 1.23 -20.64
CA LEU A 283 0.91 0.30 -19.87
C LEU A 283 -0.55 0.33 -20.31
N ILE A 284 -1.16 1.50 -20.49
CA ILE A 284 -2.53 1.65 -20.96
C ILE A 284 -2.69 1.00 -22.34
N LEU A 285 -1.81 1.30 -23.30
CA LEU A 285 -1.85 0.72 -24.64
C LEU A 285 -1.66 -0.81 -24.59
N ASN A 286 -0.76 -1.30 -23.74
CA ASN A 286 -0.57 -2.74 -23.56
C ASN A 286 -1.83 -3.40 -22.98
N VAL A 287 -2.49 -2.79 -21.99
CA VAL A 287 -3.76 -3.27 -21.42
C VAL A 287 -4.86 -3.29 -22.50
N LEU A 288 -4.96 -2.25 -23.32
CA LEU A 288 -5.91 -2.19 -24.43
C LEU A 288 -5.61 -3.21 -25.54
N SER A 289 -4.34 -3.56 -25.73
CA SER A 289 -3.89 -4.55 -26.72
C SER A 289 -4.04 -6.00 -26.28
N LEU A 290 -4.38 -6.26 -25.00
CA LEU A 290 -4.66 -7.61 -24.51
C LEU A 290 -5.75 -8.28 -25.35
N THR A 291 -5.60 -9.58 -25.57
CA THR A 291 -6.63 -10.40 -26.21
C THR A 291 -7.91 -10.41 -25.39
N ASP A 292 -9.05 -10.74 -26.01
CA ASP A 292 -10.32 -10.79 -25.28
C ASP A 292 -10.28 -11.81 -24.13
N ASP A 293 -9.57 -12.92 -24.31
CA ASP A 293 -9.37 -13.96 -23.28
C ASP A 293 -8.55 -13.41 -22.11
N GLU A 294 -7.47 -12.68 -22.39
CA GLU A 294 -6.64 -12.04 -21.36
C GLU A 294 -7.38 -10.93 -20.61
N LYS A 295 -8.23 -10.15 -21.31
CA LYS A 295 -9.09 -9.15 -20.69
C LYS A 295 -10.13 -9.80 -19.77
N ARG A 296 -10.73 -10.92 -20.19
CA ARG A 296 -11.66 -11.69 -19.34
C ARG A 296 -10.96 -12.21 -18.08
N GLU A 297 -9.77 -12.79 -18.23
CA GLU A 297 -8.97 -13.24 -17.07
C GLU A 297 -8.63 -12.09 -16.12
N MET A 298 -8.21 -10.94 -16.66
CA MET A 298 -7.89 -9.74 -15.88
C MET A 298 -9.09 -9.24 -15.08
N ARG A 299 -10.30 -9.17 -15.69
CA ARG A 299 -11.54 -8.81 -14.97
C ARG A 299 -11.90 -9.83 -13.90
N ALA A 300 -11.68 -11.11 -14.13
CA ALA A 300 -12.07 -12.19 -13.23
C ALA A 300 -11.09 -12.41 -12.06
N SER A 301 -9.86 -11.88 -12.16
CA SER A 301 -8.77 -12.10 -11.19
C SER A 301 -8.87 -11.21 -9.95
N ASP A 302 -8.47 -9.94 -9.99
CA ASP A 302 -8.44 -9.06 -8.80
C ASP A 302 -9.38 -7.86 -9.02
N PRO A 303 -10.17 -7.43 -8.02
CA PRO A 303 -11.03 -6.24 -8.16
C PRO A 303 -10.26 -4.99 -8.61
N ARG A 304 -8.99 -4.85 -8.20
CA ARG A 304 -8.12 -3.76 -8.64
C ARG A 304 -7.72 -3.90 -10.11
N ALA A 305 -7.35 -5.10 -10.55
CA ALA A 305 -7.04 -5.35 -11.95
C ALA A 305 -8.25 -5.07 -12.86
N ARG A 306 -9.46 -5.43 -12.42
CA ARG A 306 -10.71 -5.08 -13.09
C ARG A 306 -10.89 -3.56 -13.22
N GLN A 307 -10.70 -2.82 -12.12
CA GLN A 307 -10.78 -1.34 -12.13
C GLN A 307 -9.80 -0.70 -13.11
N ILE A 308 -8.57 -1.23 -13.22
CA ILE A 308 -7.58 -0.76 -14.20
C ILE A 308 -8.09 -0.99 -15.63
N LEU A 309 -8.54 -2.21 -15.94
CA LEU A 309 -9.02 -2.55 -17.28
C LEU A 309 -10.23 -1.71 -17.68
N ASP A 310 -11.22 -1.59 -16.80
CA ASP A 310 -12.44 -0.83 -17.08
C ASP A 310 -12.12 0.67 -17.26
N ARG A 311 -11.17 1.21 -16.49
CA ARG A 311 -10.69 2.58 -16.67
C ARG A 311 -9.99 2.76 -18.02
N CYS A 312 -9.03 1.90 -18.36
CA CYS A 312 -8.34 1.95 -19.65
C CYS A 312 -9.34 1.86 -20.82
N ALA A 313 -10.32 0.96 -20.73
CA ALA A 313 -11.35 0.77 -21.75
C ALA A 313 -12.31 1.97 -21.87
N SER A 314 -12.46 2.78 -20.82
CA SER A 314 -13.33 3.97 -20.82
C SER A 314 -12.66 5.23 -21.38
N LEU A 315 -11.35 5.20 -21.66
CA LEU A 315 -10.61 6.36 -22.16
C LEU A 315 -11.07 6.75 -23.57
N THR A 316 -11.33 8.05 -23.77
CA THR A 316 -11.62 8.58 -25.10
C THR A 316 -10.34 8.73 -25.92
N PRO A 317 -10.44 8.76 -27.27
CA PRO A 317 -9.30 9.05 -28.14
C PRO A 317 -8.57 10.36 -27.77
N ASP A 318 -9.30 11.41 -27.37
CA ASP A 318 -8.71 12.69 -26.94
C ASP A 318 -7.97 12.59 -25.60
N GLN A 319 -8.39 11.70 -24.70
CA GLN A 319 -7.66 11.40 -23.47
C GLN A 319 -6.39 10.59 -23.77
N LEU A 320 -6.48 9.61 -24.68
CA LEU A 320 -5.31 8.85 -25.16
C LEU A 320 -4.29 9.72 -25.89
N MET A 321 -4.73 10.71 -26.67
CA MET A 321 -3.83 11.66 -27.34
C MET A 321 -3.12 12.61 -26.37
N ARG A 322 -3.79 13.03 -25.27
CA ARG A 322 -3.14 13.84 -24.22
C ARG A 322 -2.02 13.08 -23.49
N LEU A 323 -2.12 11.75 -23.45
CA LEU A 323 -1.07 10.88 -22.93
C LEU A 323 0.15 10.75 -23.87
N CYS A 324 0.04 11.10 -25.16
CA CYS A 324 1.15 11.03 -26.14
C CYS A 324 2.21 12.15 -25.99
N GLY A 325 2.05 13.04 -25.01
CA GLY A 325 3.05 14.04 -24.64
C GLY A 325 2.84 15.43 -25.26
N SER A 326 2.78 16.42 -24.39
CA SER A 326 3.46 17.70 -24.62
C SER A 326 4.92 17.52 -24.22
N ILE A 327 5.84 17.65 -25.20
CA ILE A 327 7.27 17.75 -24.95
C ILE A 327 7.50 18.86 -23.92
N ARG A 328 8.00 18.53 -22.72
CA ARG A 328 8.47 19.55 -21.77
C ARG A 328 9.72 20.18 -22.37
N GLU A 329 9.63 21.44 -22.77
CA GLU A 329 10.81 22.22 -23.15
C GLU A 329 11.81 22.17 -21.99
N LEU A 330 12.99 21.60 -22.25
CA LEU A 330 14.16 21.73 -21.39
C LEU A 330 14.42 23.23 -21.24
N GLY A 331 14.10 23.77 -20.05
CA GLY A 331 14.34 25.17 -19.72
C GLY A 331 15.78 25.54 -20.07
N SER A 332 15.94 26.52 -20.95
CA SER A 332 17.27 26.98 -21.36
C SER A 332 18.04 27.45 -20.13
N VAL A 333 19.18 26.83 -19.86
CA VAL A 333 20.19 27.41 -18.99
C VAL A 333 20.79 28.59 -19.76
N ALA A 334 20.28 29.79 -19.50
CA ALA A 334 20.97 31.02 -19.86
C ALA A 334 22.05 31.27 -18.81
N GLY A 335 23.30 31.35 -19.28
CA GLY A 335 24.50 31.56 -18.47
C GLY A 335 24.70 32.98 -17.97
#